data_AF-A0A934DUV8-F1
#
_entry.id   AF-A0A934DUV8-F1
#
_cell.length_a   1.000
_cell.length_b   1.000
_cell.length_c   1.000
_cell.angle_alpha   90.00
_cell.angle_beta   90.00
_cell.angle_gamma   90.00
#
_symmetry.space_group_name_H-M   'P 1'
#
loop_
_entity.id
_entity.type
_entity.pdbx_description
1 polymer ?
#
loop_
_entity_poly.entity_id
_entity_poly.type
_entity_poly.pdbx_seq_one_letter_code
_entity_poly.pdbx_strand_id
1 'polypeptide(L)'
;MWRKTLLVLVSLTAACSGRVSEPSGLSDPVGPVTFKLRNTTQADVYVRWQQTAPIYDINQAGKHLDTLHWCTPLCEESCACVDCAPMPDEVLKLAAGETYSFTWTGTWYEPRSCSGGCSCDETRATLAGSYQITVAGARAFKASGAATPGPGTKPGVTTNAEPDLSKGACQSQRTVSLVVGAQTVDLDISCDK
;
A
#
# COMPACT_ATOMS: atom_id res chain seq x y z
N MET A 1 -5.62 4.16 -70.52
CA MET A 1 -5.63 2.89 -69.78
C MET A 1 -5.59 3.20 -68.28
N TRP A 2 -6.70 3.00 -67.57
CA TRP A 2 -6.80 3.19 -66.13
C TRP A 2 -6.34 1.93 -65.38
N ARG A 3 -5.46 2.07 -64.38
CA ARG A 3 -5.19 1.02 -63.39
C ARG A 3 -5.52 1.57 -62.01
N LYS A 4 -6.59 1.00 -61.43
CA LYS A 4 -6.95 1.14 -60.01
C LYS A 4 -6.06 0.19 -59.22
N THR A 5 -5.19 0.71 -58.36
CA THR A 5 -4.46 -0.11 -57.39
C THR A 5 -5.08 0.13 -56.02
N LEU A 6 -5.86 -0.87 -55.60
CA LEU A 6 -6.34 -1.07 -54.24
C LEU A 6 -5.12 -1.41 -53.37
N LEU A 7 -4.89 -0.70 -52.27
CA LEU A 7 -3.88 -1.09 -51.28
C LEU A 7 -4.53 -1.25 -49.91
N VAL A 8 -4.36 -2.46 -49.41
CA VAL A 8 -5.01 -3.10 -48.27
C VAL A 8 -4.49 -2.50 -46.97
N LEU A 9 -5.40 -2.07 -46.09
CA LEU A 9 -5.09 -1.84 -44.68
C LEU A 9 -4.79 -3.20 -44.03
N VAL A 10 -3.54 -3.39 -43.59
CA VAL A 10 -3.17 -4.49 -42.70
C VAL A 10 -3.10 -3.93 -41.29
N SER A 11 -4.09 -4.29 -40.49
CA SER A 11 -4.14 -4.03 -39.05
C SER A 11 -3.12 -4.92 -38.33
N LEU A 12 -2.06 -4.35 -37.78
CA LEU A 12 -1.24 -5.01 -36.75
C LEU A 12 -1.72 -4.56 -35.37
N THR A 13 -2.73 -5.25 -34.82
CA THR A 13 -2.99 -5.22 -33.38
C THR A 13 -2.04 -6.20 -32.70
N ALA A 14 -0.80 -5.77 -32.46
CA ALA A 14 0.08 -6.42 -31.50
C ALA A 14 -0.30 -5.93 -30.09
N ALA A 15 -1.42 -6.42 -29.55
CA ALA A 15 -1.71 -6.29 -28.14
C ALA A 15 -1.09 -7.50 -27.44
N CYS A 16 0.12 -7.31 -26.93
CA CYS A 16 0.76 -8.21 -25.98
C CYS A 16 -0.07 -8.26 -24.69
N SER A 17 -1.07 -9.14 -24.64
CA SER A 17 -1.71 -9.53 -23.38
C SER A 17 -0.78 -10.52 -22.67
N GLY A 18 0.32 -10.00 -22.12
CA GLY A 18 1.16 -10.76 -21.20
C GLY A 18 0.39 -11.02 -19.92
N ARG A 19 -0.42 -12.08 -19.89
CA ARG A 19 -0.84 -12.67 -18.62
C ARG A 19 0.43 -13.16 -17.95
N VAL A 20 0.89 -12.44 -16.95
CA VAL A 20 1.92 -12.95 -16.04
C VAL A 20 1.33 -14.23 -15.46
N SER A 21 1.86 -15.36 -15.91
CA SER A 21 1.48 -16.66 -15.38
C SER A 21 1.92 -16.64 -13.93
N GLU A 22 0.98 -16.80 -12.99
CA GLU A 22 1.37 -17.12 -11.62
C GLU A 22 2.26 -18.36 -11.67
N PRO A 23 3.41 -18.38 -10.96
CA PRO A 23 4.22 -19.57 -10.86
C PRO A 23 3.30 -20.73 -10.44
N SER A 24 3.26 -21.79 -11.24
CA SER A 24 2.37 -22.95 -11.06
C SER A 24 2.77 -23.85 -9.88
N GLY A 25 3.39 -23.29 -8.84
CA GLY A 25 3.64 -23.96 -7.58
C GLY A 25 2.58 -23.52 -6.58
N LEU A 26 1.86 -24.48 -6.01
CA LEU A 26 1.01 -24.32 -4.84
C LEU A 26 1.85 -23.77 -3.68
N SER A 27 2.06 -22.46 -3.64
CA SER A 27 2.65 -21.81 -2.48
C SER A 27 1.49 -21.46 -1.57
N ASP A 28 1.45 -22.05 -0.39
CA ASP A 28 0.42 -21.73 0.58
C ASP A 28 0.54 -20.24 0.98
N PRO A 29 -0.60 -19.59 1.27
CA PRO A 29 -0.60 -18.19 1.66
C PRO A 29 0.11 -17.98 3.01
N VAL A 30 0.77 -16.84 3.15
CA VAL A 30 1.48 -16.42 4.37
C VAL A 30 0.56 -16.39 5.60
N GLY A 31 -0.74 -16.14 5.44
CA GLY A 31 -1.64 -15.89 6.56
C GLY A 31 -1.38 -14.52 7.21
N PRO A 32 -1.98 -14.23 8.39
CA PRO A 32 -1.90 -12.91 9.00
C PRO A 32 -0.49 -12.60 9.53
N VAL A 33 -0.02 -11.37 9.29
CA VAL A 33 1.28 -10.86 9.77
C VAL A 33 1.02 -9.71 10.74
N THR A 34 1.51 -9.83 11.97
CA THR A 34 1.50 -8.74 12.94
C THR A 34 2.81 -7.96 12.87
N PHE A 35 2.73 -6.69 12.52
CA PHE A 35 3.85 -5.77 12.54
C PHE A 35 3.96 -5.08 13.89
N LYS A 36 5.18 -5.01 14.44
CA LYS A 36 5.51 -4.26 15.65
C LYS A 36 6.41 -3.09 15.27
N LEU A 37 5.82 -1.92 15.04
CA LEU A 37 6.53 -0.70 14.73
C LEU A 37 7.05 -0.04 16.01
N ARG A 38 8.37 0.02 16.16
CA ARG A 38 9.04 0.56 17.34
C ARG A 38 9.81 1.83 17.01
N ASN A 39 9.55 2.90 17.75
CA ASN A 39 10.38 4.11 17.73
C ASN A 39 11.65 3.88 18.55
N THR A 40 12.78 3.65 17.88
CA THR A 40 14.08 3.43 18.53
C THR A 40 14.86 4.72 18.80
N THR A 41 14.29 5.87 18.43
CA THR A 41 14.93 7.17 18.60
C THR A 41 14.70 7.72 20.01
N GLN A 42 15.43 8.79 20.35
CA GLN A 42 15.26 9.51 21.61
C GLN A 42 14.21 10.63 21.53
N ALA A 43 13.53 10.77 20.39
CA ALA A 43 12.53 11.81 20.13
C ALA A 43 11.22 11.19 19.65
N ASP A 44 10.16 11.99 19.64
CA ASP A 44 8.90 11.57 19.03
C ASP A 44 9.06 11.44 17.51
N VAL A 45 8.34 10.46 16.92
CA VAL A 45 8.27 10.24 15.47
C VAL A 45 6.81 10.26 15.05
N TYR A 46 6.53 10.93 13.94
CA TYR A 46 5.20 11.04 13.34
C TYR A 46 5.17 10.22 12.06
N VAL A 47 4.33 9.19 12.02
CA VAL A 47 4.14 8.33 10.84
C VAL A 47 2.79 8.63 10.20
N ARG A 48 2.69 8.54 8.87
CA ARG A 48 1.38 8.64 8.22
C ARG A 48 0.47 7.55 8.76
N TRP A 49 -0.77 7.92 9.02
CA TRP A 49 -1.78 7.06 9.62
C TRP A 49 -2.97 6.95 8.70
N GLN A 50 -3.61 5.80 8.73
CA GLN A 50 -4.85 5.59 8.00
C GLN A 50 -5.73 4.56 8.67
N GLN A 51 -6.95 4.97 9.02
CA GLN A 51 -7.95 4.16 9.69
C GLN A 51 -7.41 3.56 11.00
N THR A 52 -6.77 2.38 10.92
CA THR A 52 -6.34 1.57 12.05
C THR A 52 -4.85 1.22 12.04
N ALA A 53 -4.08 1.65 11.04
CA ALA A 53 -2.67 1.33 10.92
C ALA A 53 -1.85 2.50 10.34
N PRO A 54 -0.52 2.51 10.52
CA PRO A 54 0.36 3.36 9.74
C PRO A 54 0.22 3.03 8.26
N ILE A 55 0.51 3.98 7.38
CA ILE A 55 0.72 3.67 5.97
C ILE A 55 2.09 2.98 5.84
N TYR A 56 2.12 1.84 5.14
CA TYR A 56 3.31 1.04 4.90
C TYR A 56 3.35 0.52 3.47
N ASP A 57 4.56 0.43 2.91
CA ASP A 57 4.79 -0.16 1.59
C ASP A 57 5.32 -1.59 1.75
N ILE A 58 4.77 -2.51 0.97
CA ILE A 58 5.30 -3.88 0.84
C ILE A 58 5.71 -4.10 -0.61
N ASN A 59 6.94 -4.57 -0.80
CA ASN A 59 7.48 -4.92 -2.11
C ASN A 59 7.93 -6.39 -2.13
N GLN A 60 7.57 -7.12 -3.18
CA GLN A 60 8.03 -8.48 -3.43
C GLN A 60 8.67 -8.55 -4.81
N ALA A 61 9.94 -8.95 -4.89
CA ALA A 61 10.67 -9.07 -6.16
C ALA A 61 10.53 -7.82 -7.07
N GLY A 62 10.53 -6.62 -6.47
CA GLY A 62 10.39 -5.35 -7.19
C GLY A 62 8.96 -4.94 -7.55
N LYS A 63 7.94 -5.75 -7.22
CA LYS A 63 6.53 -5.39 -7.35
C LYS A 63 6.01 -4.81 -6.04
N HIS A 64 5.44 -3.60 -6.08
CA HIS A 64 4.66 -3.05 -4.99
C HIS A 64 3.34 -3.81 -4.83
N LEU A 65 2.98 -4.13 -3.59
CA LEU A 65 1.73 -4.79 -3.25
C LEU A 65 0.80 -3.78 -2.58
N ASP A 66 -0.27 -3.40 -3.27
CA ASP A 66 -1.29 -2.50 -2.72
C ASP A 66 -2.06 -3.21 -1.60
N THR A 67 -1.81 -2.85 -0.35
CA THR A 67 -2.41 -3.53 0.83
C THR A 67 -3.71 -2.89 1.30
N LEU A 68 -4.09 -1.78 0.67
CA LEU A 68 -5.24 -0.97 1.05
C LEU A 68 -6.12 -0.72 -0.17
N HIS A 69 -7.43 -0.88 0.00
CA HIS A 69 -8.45 -0.62 -1.01
C HIS A 69 -9.43 0.42 -0.49
N TRP A 70 -9.58 1.54 -1.19
CA TRP A 70 -10.44 2.64 -0.75
C TRP A 70 -11.57 2.98 -1.71
N CYS A 71 -11.66 2.28 -2.83
CA CYS A 71 -12.66 2.56 -3.84
C CYS A 71 -13.84 1.60 -3.70
N THR A 72 -14.98 1.99 -4.26
CA THR A 72 -16.15 1.12 -4.36
C THR A 72 -16.44 0.95 -5.84
N PRO A 73 -16.55 -0.29 -6.37
CA PRO A 73 -16.98 -0.47 -7.74
C PRO A 73 -18.44 0.00 -7.87
N LEU A 74 -18.71 0.92 -8.81
CA LEU A 74 -20.08 1.21 -9.23
C LEU A 74 -20.41 0.29 -10.41
N CYS A 75 -21.23 -0.72 -10.13
CA CYS A 75 -21.62 -1.76 -11.05
C CYS A 75 -23.01 -1.50 -11.66
N GLU A 76 -23.30 -0.26 -12.07
CA GLU A 76 -24.48 0.00 -12.91
C GLU A 76 -24.16 -0.33 -14.37
N GLU A 77 -25.17 -0.34 -15.26
CA GLU A 77 -25.21 -0.98 -16.60
C GLU A 77 -24.03 -0.71 -17.56
N SER A 78 -23.12 0.19 -17.21
CA SER A 78 -21.81 0.41 -17.82
C SER A 78 -20.70 0.32 -16.76
N CYS A 79 -19.87 -0.73 -16.78
CA CYS A 79 -18.78 -0.94 -15.82
C CYS A 79 -17.83 0.28 -15.79
N ALA A 80 -17.91 1.09 -14.72
CA ALA A 80 -17.00 2.20 -14.50
C ALA A 80 -16.28 2.03 -13.16
N CYS A 81 -14.95 2.01 -13.25
CA CYS A 81 -14.06 2.08 -12.10
C CYS A 81 -14.05 3.55 -11.64
N VAL A 82 -14.53 3.88 -10.43
CA VAL A 82 -14.53 5.28 -9.92
C VAL A 82 -13.38 5.51 -8.96
N ASP A 83 -12.77 6.70 -9.07
CA ASP A 83 -11.74 7.15 -8.13
C ASP A 83 -12.36 7.41 -6.76
N CYS A 84 -11.64 7.02 -5.71
CA CYS A 84 -12.08 7.24 -4.35
C CYS A 84 -11.88 8.71 -3.97
N ALA A 85 -12.76 9.24 -3.10
CA ALA A 85 -12.50 10.53 -2.47
C ALA A 85 -11.20 10.45 -1.66
N PRO A 86 -10.32 11.48 -1.72
CA PRO A 86 -9.09 11.47 -0.95
C PRO A 86 -9.44 11.45 0.54
N MET A 87 -8.85 10.51 1.29
CA MET A 87 -8.93 10.54 2.75
C MET A 87 -8.17 11.76 3.29
N PRO A 88 -8.62 12.35 4.40
CA PRO A 88 -7.85 13.39 5.06
C PRO A 88 -6.50 12.80 5.51
N ASP A 89 -5.44 13.60 5.40
CA ASP A 89 -4.14 13.17 5.90
C ASP A 89 -4.16 13.08 7.43
N GLU A 90 -3.69 11.96 7.96
CA GLU A 90 -3.57 11.70 9.39
C GLU A 90 -2.12 11.31 9.72
N VAL A 91 -1.67 11.68 10.92
CA VAL A 91 -0.39 11.21 11.48
C VAL A 91 -0.60 10.60 12.85
N LEU A 92 0.09 9.49 13.11
CA LEU A 92 0.25 8.93 14.44
C LEU A 92 1.57 9.41 15.03
N LYS A 93 1.50 10.00 16.23
CA LYS A 93 2.66 10.21 17.09
C LYS A 93 3.06 8.90 17.78
N LEU A 94 4.32 8.51 17.62
CA LEU A 94 4.99 7.45 18.37
C LEU A 94 6.02 8.11 19.29
N ALA A 95 5.81 8.00 20.60
CA ALA A 95 6.76 8.54 21.58
C ALA A 95 8.11 7.79 21.53
N ALA A 96 9.17 8.41 22.05
CA ALA A 96 10.49 7.77 22.16
C ALA A 96 10.39 6.42 22.89
N GLY A 97 10.86 5.35 22.26
CA GLY A 97 10.78 3.98 22.79
C GLY A 97 9.41 3.29 22.64
N GLU A 98 8.38 3.99 22.19
CA GLU A 98 7.03 3.43 22.03
C GLU A 98 7.01 2.35 20.93
N THR A 99 6.17 1.34 21.14
CA THR A 99 5.87 0.30 20.14
C THR A 99 4.38 0.30 19.83
N TYR A 100 4.04 0.28 18.54
CA TYR A 100 2.69 0.13 18.04
C TYR A 100 2.57 -1.16 17.22
N SER A 101 1.48 -1.92 17.44
CA SER A 101 1.22 -3.17 16.72
C SER A 101 0.01 -3.04 15.81
N PHE A 102 0.15 -3.51 14.57
CA PHE A 102 -0.94 -3.62 13.61
C PHE A 102 -0.85 -4.93 12.83
N THR A 103 -1.97 -5.39 12.28
CA THR A 103 -2.04 -6.66 11.57
C THR A 103 -2.38 -6.43 10.12
N TRP A 104 -1.62 -7.07 9.24
CA TRP A 104 -1.97 -7.27 7.85
C TRP A 104 -2.48 -8.69 7.67
N THR A 105 -3.61 -8.86 6.99
CA THR A 105 -4.24 -10.16 6.75
C THR A 105 -3.47 -11.05 5.76
N GLY A 106 -2.43 -10.50 5.12
CA GLY A 106 -1.70 -11.18 4.04
C GLY A 106 -2.40 -11.05 2.68
N THR A 107 -3.37 -10.15 2.53
CA THR A 107 -4.06 -9.88 1.26
C THR A 107 -3.60 -8.57 0.63
N TRP A 108 -3.53 -8.53 -0.69
CA TRP A 108 -3.23 -7.33 -1.46
C TRP A 108 -4.14 -7.26 -2.70
N TYR A 109 -4.19 -6.10 -3.35
CA TYR A 109 -5.11 -5.82 -4.45
C TYR A 109 -4.34 -5.63 -5.76
N GLU A 110 -4.80 -6.29 -6.82
CA GLU A 110 -4.26 -6.13 -8.16
C GLU A 110 -5.25 -5.35 -9.03
N PRO A 111 -4.90 -4.15 -9.52
CA PRO A 111 -5.79 -3.38 -10.39
C PRO A 111 -6.14 -4.16 -11.66
N ARG A 112 -7.43 -4.19 -12.02
CA ARG A 112 -7.93 -4.79 -13.27
C ARG A 112 -8.65 -3.75 -14.11
N SER A 113 -8.54 -3.88 -15.43
CA SER A 113 -9.39 -3.11 -16.33
C SER A 113 -10.83 -3.62 -16.23
N CYS A 114 -11.77 -2.69 -16.08
CA CYS A 114 -13.22 -2.92 -16.17
C CYS A 114 -13.58 -3.50 -17.56
N SER A 115 -13.41 -4.81 -17.78
CA SER A 115 -13.73 -5.49 -19.05
C SER A 115 -14.27 -6.90 -18.80
N GLY A 116 -15.47 -7.20 -19.31
CA GLY A 116 -16.08 -8.54 -19.20
C GLY A 116 -16.70 -8.89 -17.84
N GLY A 117 -16.84 -7.92 -16.93
CA GLY A 117 -17.42 -8.07 -15.59
C GLY A 117 -17.11 -6.83 -14.73
N CYS A 118 -17.86 -6.62 -13.65
CA CYS A 118 -17.75 -5.42 -12.81
C CYS A 118 -16.75 -5.59 -11.64
N SER A 119 -15.46 -5.76 -11.91
CA SER A 119 -14.42 -5.72 -10.87
C SER A 119 -13.25 -4.83 -11.33
N CYS A 120 -12.86 -3.89 -10.47
CA CYS A 120 -11.78 -2.92 -10.70
C CYS A 120 -10.44 -3.42 -10.15
N ASP A 121 -10.50 -4.47 -9.34
CA ASP A 121 -9.40 -5.07 -8.65
C ASP A 121 -9.66 -6.56 -8.38
N GLU A 122 -8.59 -7.29 -8.16
CA GLU A 122 -8.62 -8.66 -7.70
C GLU A 122 -7.86 -8.77 -6.39
N THR A 123 -8.51 -9.33 -5.37
CA THR A 123 -7.83 -9.65 -4.12
C THR A 123 -6.93 -10.87 -4.32
N ARG A 124 -5.67 -10.72 -3.96
CA ARG A 124 -4.64 -11.75 -4.02
C ARG A 124 -4.15 -12.08 -2.63
N ALA A 125 -3.78 -13.35 -2.43
CA ALA A 125 -3.09 -13.77 -1.24
C ALA A 125 -1.57 -13.59 -1.42
N THR A 126 -0.91 -13.22 -0.33
CA THR A 126 0.56 -13.14 -0.26
C THR A 126 1.12 -14.54 -0.09
N LEU A 127 2.12 -14.88 -0.90
CA LEU A 127 2.77 -16.19 -0.88
C LEU A 127 4.02 -16.16 0.01
N ALA A 128 4.49 -17.32 0.49
CA ALA A 128 5.75 -17.35 1.22
C ALA A 128 6.91 -16.82 0.34
N GLY A 129 7.83 -16.05 0.93
CA GLY A 129 8.93 -15.45 0.16
C GLY A 129 9.61 -14.27 0.86
N SER A 130 10.51 -13.61 0.13
CA SER A 130 11.23 -12.42 0.62
C SER A 130 10.49 -11.13 0.25
N TYR A 131 10.28 -10.29 1.26
CA TYR A 131 9.53 -9.03 1.16
C TYR A 131 10.35 -7.90 1.74
N GLN A 132 10.28 -6.72 1.11
CA GLN A 132 10.75 -5.47 1.68
C GLN A 132 9.56 -4.69 2.20
N ILE A 133 9.56 -4.39 3.50
CA ILE A 133 8.52 -3.62 4.17
C ILE A 133 9.11 -2.27 4.57
N THR A 134 8.39 -1.20 4.26
CA THR A 134 8.79 0.16 4.58
C THR A 134 7.68 0.90 5.33
N VAL A 135 8.06 1.64 6.38
CA VAL A 135 7.20 2.63 7.04
C VAL A 135 7.96 3.95 7.06
N ALA A 136 7.35 5.01 6.54
CA ALA A 136 7.93 6.35 6.52
C ALA A 136 7.36 7.22 7.65
N GLY A 137 8.19 8.14 8.15
CA GLY A 137 7.81 9.13 9.14
C GLY A 137 8.76 10.32 9.17
N ALA A 138 8.60 11.18 10.18
CA ALA A 138 9.46 12.33 10.43
C ALA A 138 9.48 12.71 11.91
N ARG A 139 10.44 13.55 12.32
CA ARG A 139 10.53 14.10 13.69
C ARG A 139 9.47 15.16 14.02
N ALA A 140 8.79 15.68 13.01
CA ALA A 140 7.70 16.64 13.15
C ALA A 140 6.58 16.32 12.13
N PHE A 141 5.45 17.01 12.26
CA PHE A 141 4.40 17.00 11.26
C PHE A 141 4.06 18.45 10.87
N LYS A 142 3.52 18.62 9.67
CA LYS A 142 2.92 19.88 9.21
C LYS A 142 1.41 19.69 9.12
N ALA A 143 0.67 20.71 9.55
CA ALA A 143 -0.78 20.72 9.43
C ALA A 143 -1.17 21.37 8.09
N SER A 144 -2.09 20.75 7.35
CA SER A 144 -2.71 21.33 6.15
C SER A 144 -3.90 22.23 6.48
N GLY A 145 -4.30 22.28 7.76
CA GLY A 145 -5.38 23.11 8.28
C GLY A 145 -5.40 23.16 9.81
N ALA A 146 -6.59 23.30 10.42
CA ALA A 146 -6.73 23.14 11.87
C ALA A 146 -6.47 21.68 12.24
N ALA A 147 -5.28 21.39 12.74
CA ALA A 147 -4.93 20.08 13.27
C ALA A 147 -5.81 19.79 14.49
N THR A 148 -6.59 18.72 14.41
CA THR A 148 -7.44 18.28 15.52
C THR A 148 -7.04 16.86 15.94
N PRO A 149 -7.25 16.50 17.22
CA PRO A 149 -7.15 15.10 17.62
C PRO A 149 -8.07 14.25 16.73
N GLY A 150 -7.55 13.15 16.20
CA GLY A 150 -8.31 12.28 15.29
C GLY A 150 -9.55 11.68 15.95
N PRO A 151 -10.59 11.34 15.16
CA PRO A 151 -11.81 10.75 15.69
C PRO A 151 -11.53 9.36 16.31
N GLY A 152 -11.40 9.35 17.65
CA GLY A 152 -12.04 8.34 18.50
C GLY A 152 -11.55 6.89 18.50
N THR A 153 -10.39 6.52 17.95
CA THR A 153 -9.90 5.12 18.10
C THR A 153 -8.45 4.95 18.53
N LYS A 154 -7.55 5.90 18.24
CA LYS A 154 -6.15 5.80 18.65
C LYS A 154 -5.63 7.13 19.24
N PRO A 155 -5.27 7.15 20.53
CA PRO A 155 -4.53 8.27 21.11
C PRO A 155 -3.25 8.55 20.33
N GLY A 156 -2.92 9.83 20.13
CA GLY A 156 -1.75 10.27 19.38
C GLY A 156 -1.98 10.47 17.88
N VAL A 157 -3.18 10.18 17.36
CA VAL A 157 -3.54 10.50 15.97
C VAL A 157 -3.97 11.97 15.86
N THR A 158 -3.43 12.66 14.86
CA THR A 158 -3.78 14.04 14.47
C THR A 158 -4.26 14.04 13.02
N THR A 159 -5.41 14.66 12.74
CA THR A 159 -5.97 14.80 11.38
C THR A 159 -5.54 16.11 10.72
N ASN A 160 -5.71 16.19 9.40
CA ASN A 160 -5.26 17.30 8.56
C ASN A 160 -3.76 17.57 8.76
N ALA A 161 -2.99 16.50 8.83
CA ALA A 161 -1.58 16.53 9.18
C ALA A 161 -0.80 15.45 8.43
N GLU A 162 0.43 15.77 8.05
CA GLU A 162 1.35 14.86 7.36
C GLU A 162 2.77 15.00 7.96
N PRO A 163 3.64 13.97 7.88
CA PRO A 163 5.00 14.07 8.38
C PRO A 163 5.79 15.17 7.66
N ASP A 164 6.49 16.03 8.42
CA ASP A 164 7.34 17.09 7.87
C ASP A 164 8.76 16.57 7.67
N LEU A 165 9.01 16.00 6.49
CA LEU A 165 10.30 15.42 6.11
C LEU A 165 11.45 16.45 6.15
N SER A 166 11.15 17.75 6.04
CA SER A 166 12.15 18.81 6.14
C SER A 166 12.73 18.98 7.56
N LYS A 167 12.08 18.38 8.56
CA LYS A 167 12.49 18.42 9.98
C LYS A 167 13.20 17.14 10.43
N GLY A 168 13.60 16.29 9.49
CA GLY A 168 14.29 15.03 9.74
C GLY A 168 13.39 13.87 9.38
N ALA A 169 13.69 13.27 8.22
CA ALA A 169 13.03 12.07 7.75
C ALA A 169 13.37 10.88 8.66
N CYS A 170 12.38 10.01 8.83
CA CYS A 170 12.51 8.76 9.57
C CYS A 170 11.95 7.62 8.75
N GLN A 171 12.56 6.44 8.86
CA GLN A 171 12.15 5.26 8.13
C GLN A 171 12.45 3.99 8.92
N SER A 172 11.53 3.03 8.83
CA SER A 172 11.82 1.63 9.04
C SER A 172 11.82 0.97 7.67
N GLN A 173 12.92 0.33 7.28
CA GLN A 173 13.00 -0.49 6.07
C GLN A 173 13.57 -1.86 6.44
N ARG A 174 12.80 -2.92 6.20
CA ARG A 174 13.21 -4.28 6.57
C ARG A 174 12.94 -5.26 5.46
N THR A 175 13.94 -6.09 5.16
CA THR A 175 13.74 -7.28 4.34
C THR A 175 13.40 -8.46 5.26
N VAL A 176 12.29 -9.13 5.02
CA VAL A 176 11.80 -10.27 5.81
C VAL A 176 11.46 -11.44 4.91
N SER A 177 11.71 -12.66 5.39
CA SER A 177 11.20 -13.88 4.75
C SER A 177 9.89 -14.26 5.42
N LEU A 178 8.77 -14.01 4.73
CA LEU A 178 7.46 -14.43 5.19
C LEU A 178 7.28 -15.91 4.90
N VAL A 179 6.82 -16.66 5.90
CA VAL A 179 6.52 -18.10 5.80
C VAL A 179 5.02 -18.36 5.91
N VAL A 180 4.59 -19.59 5.64
CA VAL A 180 3.19 -20.02 5.81
C VAL A 180 2.81 -19.97 7.30
N GLY A 181 1.72 -19.28 7.60
CA GLY A 181 1.15 -19.18 8.95
C GLY A 181 1.38 -17.84 9.64
N ALA A 182 0.66 -17.65 10.76
CA ALA A 182 0.70 -16.41 11.50
C ALA A 182 2.11 -16.09 12.01
N GLN A 183 2.56 -14.85 11.82
CA GLN A 183 3.90 -14.43 12.25
C GLN A 183 3.94 -12.99 12.73
N THR A 184 5.01 -12.65 13.44
CA THR A 184 5.28 -11.30 13.92
C THR A 184 6.56 -10.78 13.29
N VAL A 185 6.52 -9.52 12.83
CA VAL A 185 7.66 -8.83 12.23
C VAL A 185 7.91 -7.53 12.99
N ASP A 186 9.12 -7.37 13.52
CA ASP A 186 9.53 -6.12 14.16
C ASP A 186 10.01 -5.11 13.10
N LEU A 187 9.56 -3.87 13.22
CA LEU A 187 9.88 -2.75 12.35
C LEU A 187 10.47 -1.62 13.21
N ASP A 188 11.78 -1.45 13.19
CA ASP A 188 12.46 -0.42 13.99
C ASP A 188 12.60 0.86 13.15
N ILE A 189 11.86 1.92 13.52
CA ILE A 189 11.99 3.21 12.87
C ILE A 189 13.19 3.98 13.47
N SER A 190 13.99 4.53 12.57
CA SER A 190 15.14 5.38 12.87
C SER A 190 15.07 6.64 12.01
N CYS A 191 15.77 7.69 12.40
CA CYS A 191 15.80 8.94 11.64
C CYS A 191 17.21 9.25 11.16
N ASP A 192 17.30 9.97 10.06
CA ASP A 192 18.56 10.54 9.61
C ASP A 192 19.16 11.42 10.72
N LYS A 193 20.49 11.44 10.76
CA LYS A 193 21.27 12.23 11.73
C LYS A 193 21.23 13.70 11.40
#